data_AF-A0A0V0R8M7-F1
#
_entry.id   AF-A0A0V0R8M7-F1
#
_cell.length_a   1.000
_cell.length_b   1.000
_cell.length_c   1.000
_cell.angle_alpha   90.00
_cell.angle_beta   90.00
_cell.angle_gamma   90.00
#
_symmetry.space_group_name_H-M   'P 1'
#
loop_
_entity.id
_entity.type
_entity.pdbx_description
1 polymer ?
#
loop_
_entity_poly.entity_id
_entity_poly.type
_entity_poly.pdbx_seq_one_letter_code
_entity_poly.pdbx_strand_id
1 'polypeptide(L)'
;MLANKVKQPQKDEKTLLIEQLKNDQLNSQNIFGLPPIQDENHQKIYKNHTEIIKELGQENNCFFNYFQKKIIDFYQKFKKIILQEIQKQQKEAIIQLENYCNNNFQDQNLNQEFINTAELINKFDVKFFREKFQDFQLNKIDVDQLFDYKQQQNKNVYNNLEIFDSLQNQQQKVEELQQKLEKEFIQINESIDAFKKYQPNILIVMKQQQLKFYKSDNNQKYNQGNFEVDNDARTIKFNICQYNAYIYSDNLQQQNEYHLRFTMDTKKNLKNIYLAFSLTSAELKDQKTLEKDNCVRVFYYNLNSQASDGDFQVKGKKNFFEFFENNQTIMNVVFNIKMKMMEIYDDDKISYQRLNFNKNKNFDQWILGISQGLNSNVSDEVSIQFID
;
A
#
# COMPACT_ATOMS: atom_id res chain seq x y z
N MET A 1 3.70 -46.35 -69.02
CA MET A 1 5.16 -46.40 -68.78
C MET A 1 5.70 -45.06 -69.28
N LEU A 2 6.41 -44.18 -68.57
CA LEU A 2 7.17 -44.24 -67.33
C LEU A 2 6.78 -43.07 -66.42
N ALA A 3 6.81 -43.30 -65.12
CA ALA A 3 6.51 -42.34 -64.07
C ALA A 3 7.64 -41.30 -63.94
N ASN A 4 7.29 -40.00 -64.03
CA ASN A 4 8.12 -38.95 -63.44
C ASN A 4 7.86 -38.92 -61.94
N LYS A 5 8.63 -39.73 -61.21
CA LYS A 5 8.76 -39.61 -59.76
C LYS A 5 9.41 -38.26 -59.45
N VAL A 6 8.60 -37.27 -59.09
CA VAL A 6 9.08 -36.15 -58.27
C VAL A 6 9.53 -36.77 -56.95
N LYS A 7 10.84 -36.80 -56.73
CA LYS A 7 11.44 -37.23 -55.47
C LYS A 7 10.84 -36.38 -54.34
N GLN A 8 10.06 -37.00 -53.48
CA GLN A 8 9.78 -36.43 -52.16
C GLN A 8 11.11 -36.28 -51.42
N PRO A 9 11.46 -35.09 -50.93
CA PRO A 9 12.64 -34.91 -50.10
C PRO A 9 12.53 -35.80 -48.86
N GLN A 10 13.56 -36.62 -48.64
CA GLN A 10 13.73 -37.45 -47.46
C GLN A 10 13.82 -36.59 -46.20
N LYS A 11 13.32 -37.16 -45.10
CA LYS A 11 12.95 -36.53 -43.85
C LYS A 11 14.11 -35.99 -42.98
N ASP A 12 15.32 -35.87 -43.51
CA ASP A 12 16.53 -35.59 -42.72
C ASP A 12 17.29 -34.31 -43.10
N GLU A 13 16.80 -33.51 -44.06
CA GLU A 13 17.38 -32.19 -44.36
C GLU A 13 16.40 -31.06 -43.99
N LYS A 14 16.74 -30.30 -42.95
CA LYS A 14 16.07 -29.04 -42.55
C LYS A 14 16.37 -27.92 -43.56
N THR A 15 16.11 -28.14 -44.84
CA THR A 15 16.41 -27.16 -45.88
C THR A 15 15.24 -26.19 -45.99
N LEU A 16 15.49 -24.93 -45.62
CA LEU A 16 14.55 -23.83 -45.74
C LEU A 16 14.12 -23.64 -47.20
N LEU A 17 12.82 -23.75 -47.48
CA LEU A 17 12.31 -23.61 -48.84
C LEU A 17 12.11 -22.12 -49.17
N ILE A 18 12.88 -21.61 -50.14
CA ILE A 18 12.84 -20.19 -50.57
C ILE A 18 11.42 -19.77 -51.01
N GLU A 19 10.64 -20.69 -51.57
CA GLU A 19 9.25 -20.44 -51.98
C GLU A 19 8.33 -20.14 -50.79
N GLN A 20 8.58 -20.74 -49.62
CA GLN A 20 7.80 -20.47 -48.40
C GLN A 20 8.15 -19.11 -47.79
N LEU A 21 9.39 -18.63 -47.96
CA LEU A 21 9.82 -17.30 -47.52
C LEU A 21 9.20 -16.16 -48.33
N LYS A 22 8.79 -16.42 -49.58
CA LYS A 22 8.16 -15.42 -50.47
C LYS A 22 6.65 -15.32 -50.30
N ASN A 23 6.06 -16.12 -49.40
CA ASN A 23 4.63 -16.15 -49.17
C ASN A 23 4.30 -15.37 -47.89
N ASP A 24 3.85 -14.13 -48.06
CA ASP A 24 3.50 -13.21 -46.97
C ASP A 24 2.32 -13.68 -46.09
N GLN A 25 1.62 -14.76 -46.49
CA GLN A 25 0.50 -15.33 -45.74
C GLN A 25 0.90 -16.45 -44.77
N LEU A 26 2.16 -16.93 -44.81
CA LEU A 26 2.63 -17.99 -43.92
C LEU A 26 3.19 -17.43 -42.61
N ASN A 27 2.63 -17.85 -41.48
CA ASN A 27 3.22 -17.58 -40.16
C ASN A 27 4.57 -18.30 -40.03
N SER A 28 5.55 -17.63 -39.40
CA SER A 28 6.91 -18.13 -39.17
C SER A 28 6.98 -19.52 -38.52
N GLN A 29 5.98 -19.88 -37.72
CA GLN A 29 5.84 -21.20 -37.09
C GLN A 29 5.51 -22.35 -38.07
N ASN A 30 5.05 -22.03 -39.27
CA ASN A 30 4.64 -22.98 -40.30
C ASN A 30 5.65 -23.13 -41.44
N ILE A 31 6.81 -22.46 -41.35
CA ILE A 31 7.87 -22.52 -42.37
C ILE A 31 8.77 -23.72 -42.10
N PHE A 32 8.88 -24.62 -43.07
CA PHE A 32 9.67 -25.83 -42.96
C PHE A 32 11.17 -25.50 -42.98
N GLY A 33 11.93 -26.08 -42.04
CA GLY A 33 13.37 -25.81 -41.91
C GLY A 33 13.74 -24.56 -41.12
N LEU A 34 12.77 -23.72 -40.72
CA LEU A 34 13.01 -22.63 -39.78
C LEU A 34 13.22 -23.22 -38.37
N PRO A 35 14.30 -22.86 -37.63
CA PRO A 35 14.52 -23.43 -36.31
C PRO A 35 13.40 -23.02 -35.34
N PRO A 36 12.82 -23.97 -34.58
CA PRO A 36 11.82 -23.64 -33.58
C PRO A 36 12.47 -22.90 -32.40
N ILE A 37 11.70 -22.09 -31.69
CA ILE A 37 12.12 -21.55 -30.39
C ILE A 37 12.23 -22.75 -29.44
N GLN A 38 13.44 -23.08 -29.00
CA GLN A 38 13.69 -24.30 -28.22
C GLN A 38 13.35 -24.16 -26.74
N ASP A 39 13.47 -22.94 -26.21
CA ASP A 39 13.21 -22.64 -24.80
C ASP A 39 11.73 -22.28 -24.56
N GLU A 40 11.12 -22.91 -23.55
CA GLU A 40 9.71 -22.72 -23.22
C GLU A 40 9.39 -21.29 -22.75
N ASN A 41 10.30 -20.63 -22.03
CA ASN A 41 10.10 -19.25 -21.62
C ASN A 41 10.13 -18.31 -22.82
N HIS A 42 11.05 -18.53 -23.77
CA HIS A 42 11.11 -17.77 -25.02
C HIS A 42 9.85 -17.99 -25.88
N GLN A 43 9.32 -19.22 -25.94
CA GLN A 43 8.04 -19.47 -26.62
C GLN A 43 6.89 -18.68 -25.97
N LYS A 44 6.85 -18.66 -24.64
CA LYS A 44 5.83 -17.91 -23.88
C LYS A 44 5.94 -16.41 -24.08
N ILE A 45 7.16 -15.86 -24.08
CA ILE A 45 7.43 -14.45 -24.37
C ILE A 45 6.96 -14.10 -25.78
N TYR A 46 7.34 -14.90 -26.78
CA TYR A 46 6.96 -14.70 -28.18
C TYR A 46 5.44 -14.73 -28.34
N LYS A 47 4.77 -15.73 -27.77
CA LYS A 47 3.30 -15.87 -27.85
C LYS A 47 2.61 -14.67 -27.22
N ASN A 48 3.03 -14.23 -26.02
CA ASN A 48 2.45 -13.07 -25.35
C ASN A 48 2.57 -11.80 -26.20
N HIS A 49 3.75 -11.51 -26.76
CA HIS A 49 3.95 -10.31 -27.57
C HIS A 49 3.16 -10.36 -28.88
N THR A 50 3.07 -11.54 -29.50
CA THR A 50 2.28 -11.73 -30.72
C THR A 50 0.80 -11.51 -30.47
N GLU A 51 0.27 -12.00 -29.34
CA GLU A 51 -1.13 -11.78 -28.93
C GLU A 51 -1.40 -10.30 -28.64
N ILE A 52 -0.49 -9.61 -27.94
CA ILE A 52 -0.60 -8.16 -27.67
C ILE A 52 -0.68 -7.38 -28.98
N ILE A 53 0.25 -7.64 -29.91
CA ILE A 53 0.28 -6.97 -31.22
C ILE A 53 -0.97 -7.28 -32.05
N LYS A 54 -1.46 -8.53 -32.01
CA LYS A 54 -2.66 -8.95 -32.75
C LYS A 54 -3.93 -8.27 -32.22
N GLU A 55 -4.07 -8.14 -30.90
CA GLU A 55 -5.25 -7.51 -30.30
C GLU A 55 -5.22 -5.98 -30.36
N LEU A 56 -4.05 -5.35 -30.33
CA LEU A 56 -3.90 -3.93 -30.02
C LEU A 56 -3.05 -3.13 -31.03
N GLY A 57 -2.52 -3.78 -32.06
CA GLY A 57 -1.71 -3.15 -33.10
C GLY A 57 -0.24 -2.94 -32.72
N GLN A 58 0.51 -2.26 -33.60
CA GLN A 58 1.96 -2.03 -33.48
C GLN A 58 2.34 -0.61 -33.05
N GLU A 59 1.37 0.26 -32.79
CA GLU A 59 1.64 1.64 -32.38
C GLU A 59 2.25 1.71 -30.97
N ASN A 60 3.00 2.78 -30.66
CA ASN A 60 3.64 2.98 -29.34
C ASN A 60 2.69 2.86 -28.15
N ASN A 61 1.39 3.03 -28.36
CA ASN A 61 0.36 2.89 -27.34
C ASN A 61 -0.11 1.43 -27.11
N CYS A 62 0.37 0.44 -27.86
CA CYS A 62 -0.13 -0.94 -27.77
C CYS A 62 0.04 -1.55 -26.38
N PHE A 63 1.19 -1.33 -25.72
CA PHE A 63 1.44 -1.78 -24.36
C PHE A 63 0.61 -1.01 -23.34
N PHE A 64 0.45 0.31 -23.51
CA PHE A 64 -0.42 1.11 -22.66
C PHE A 64 -1.86 0.61 -22.74
N ASN A 65 -2.39 0.42 -23.95
CA ASN A 65 -3.74 -0.10 -24.19
C ASN A 65 -3.90 -1.52 -23.62
N TYR A 66 -2.86 -2.35 -23.67
CA TYR A 66 -2.87 -3.69 -23.07
C TYR A 66 -3.05 -3.63 -21.56
N PHE A 67 -2.20 -2.85 -20.87
CA PHE A 67 -2.30 -2.72 -19.42
C PHE A 67 -3.56 -1.99 -19.00
N GLN A 68 -4.01 -0.99 -19.76
CA GLN A 68 -5.27 -0.31 -19.55
C GLN A 68 -6.44 -1.31 -19.61
N LYS A 69 -6.50 -2.16 -20.65
CA LYS A 69 -7.50 -3.22 -20.78
C LYS A 69 -7.44 -4.19 -19.60
N LYS A 70 -6.24 -4.63 -19.19
CA LYS A 70 -6.07 -5.51 -18.01
C LYS A 70 -6.56 -4.87 -16.71
N ILE A 71 -6.30 -3.59 -16.50
CA ILE A 71 -6.79 -2.83 -15.34
C ILE A 71 -8.32 -2.79 -15.37
N ILE A 72 -8.91 -2.43 -16.52
CA ILE A 72 -10.37 -2.38 -16.69
C ILE A 72 -11.00 -3.76 -16.43
N ASP A 73 -10.49 -4.81 -17.07
CA ASP A 73 -10.97 -6.19 -16.93
C ASP A 73 -10.90 -6.66 -15.48
N PHE A 74 -9.80 -6.35 -14.79
CA PHE A 74 -9.63 -6.66 -13.36
C PHE A 74 -10.73 -6.01 -12.53
N TYR A 75 -10.94 -4.70 -12.65
CA TYR A 75 -11.95 -3.98 -11.86
C TYR A 75 -13.38 -4.42 -12.20
N GLN A 76 -13.67 -4.72 -13.46
CA GLN A 76 -14.97 -5.25 -13.86
C GLN A 76 -15.24 -6.63 -13.25
N LYS A 77 -14.27 -7.55 -13.33
CA LYS A 77 -14.36 -8.88 -12.70
C LYS A 77 -14.52 -8.76 -11.18
N PHE A 78 -13.73 -7.88 -10.56
CA PHE A 78 -13.75 -7.67 -9.12
C PHE A 78 -15.08 -7.09 -8.65
N LYS A 79 -15.64 -6.10 -9.36
CA LYS A 79 -16.99 -5.57 -9.12
C LYS A 79 -18.05 -6.67 -9.14
N LYS A 80 -17.98 -7.58 -10.12
CA LYS A 80 -18.93 -8.70 -10.22
C LYS A 80 -18.86 -9.62 -9.01
N ILE A 81 -17.64 -9.97 -8.56
CA ILE A 81 -17.42 -10.83 -7.38
C ILE A 81 -17.97 -10.15 -6.12
N ILE A 82 -17.64 -8.87 -5.91
CA ILE A 82 -18.16 -8.11 -4.75
C ILE A 82 -19.69 -8.10 -4.74
N LEU A 83 -20.33 -7.81 -5.88
CA LEU A 83 -21.79 -7.78 -5.97
C LEU A 83 -22.43 -9.12 -5.65
N GLN A 84 -21.82 -10.23 -6.11
CA GLN A 84 -22.31 -11.58 -5.80
C GLN A 84 -22.19 -11.88 -4.31
N GLU A 85 -21.06 -11.52 -3.68
CA GLU A 85 -20.88 -11.76 -2.24
C GLU A 85 -21.81 -10.89 -1.40
N ILE A 86 -22.05 -9.62 -1.77
CA ILE A 86 -23.04 -8.75 -1.11
C ILE A 86 -24.43 -9.38 -1.17
N GLN A 87 -24.86 -9.86 -2.33
CA GLN A 87 -26.18 -10.49 -2.49
C GLN A 87 -26.31 -11.76 -1.64
N LYS A 88 -25.25 -12.56 -1.58
CA LYS A 88 -25.19 -13.77 -0.74
C LYS A 88 -25.30 -13.41 0.75
N GLN A 89 -24.47 -12.48 1.23
CA GLN A 89 -24.48 -12.04 2.63
C GLN A 89 -25.82 -11.42 3.01
N GLN A 90 -26.42 -10.60 2.14
CA GLN A 90 -27.75 -10.05 2.36
C GLN A 90 -28.78 -11.17 2.57
N LYS A 91 -28.76 -12.19 1.70
CA LYS A 91 -29.68 -13.33 1.82
C LYS A 91 -29.45 -14.11 3.12
N GLU A 92 -28.20 -14.36 3.48
CA GLU A 92 -27.85 -15.06 4.72
C GLU A 92 -28.28 -14.26 5.96
N ALA A 93 -28.07 -12.93 5.96
CA ALA A 93 -28.51 -12.06 7.05
C ALA A 93 -30.04 -12.05 7.21
N ILE A 94 -30.79 -12.03 6.11
CA ILE A 94 -32.27 -12.15 6.14
C ILE A 94 -32.67 -13.51 6.73
N ILE A 95 -32.04 -14.62 6.31
CA ILE A 95 -32.33 -15.95 6.87
C ILE A 95 -32.00 -16.02 8.36
N GLN A 96 -30.90 -15.42 8.80
CA GLN A 96 -30.55 -15.36 10.22
C GLN A 96 -31.55 -14.52 11.01
N LEU A 97 -32.01 -13.40 10.46
CA LEU A 97 -33.06 -12.57 11.04
C LEU A 97 -34.37 -13.36 11.16
N GLU A 98 -34.78 -14.05 10.09
CA GLU A 98 -35.95 -14.93 10.11
C GLU A 98 -35.81 -15.99 11.20
N ASN A 99 -34.66 -16.67 11.31
CA ASN A 99 -34.41 -17.66 12.35
C ASN A 99 -34.41 -17.06 13.77
N TYR A 100 -33.86 -15.86 13.95
CA TYR A 100 -33.89 -15.16 15.23
C TYR A 100 -35.32 -14.80 15.62
N CYS A 101 -36.09 -14.26 14.67
CA CYS A 101 -37.50 -13.98 14.84
C CYS A 101 -38.27 -15.26 15.19
N ASN A 102 -37.97 -16.36 14.50
CA ASN A 102 -38.57 -17.66 14.79
C ASN A 102 -38.24 -18.12 16.22
N ASN A 103 -36.98 -18.09 16.63
CA ASN A 103 -36.60 -18.64 17.93
C ASN A 103 -37.01 -17.78 19.14
N ASN A 104 -37.15 -16.46 18.97
CA ASN A 104 -37.42 -15.54 20.10
C ASN A 104 -38.86 -15.04 20.17
N PHE A 105 -39.62 -15.25 19.08
CA PHE A 105 -41.02 -14.83 18.93
C PHE A 105 -41.93 -15.95 18.36
N GLN A 106 -41.40 -17.16 18.11
CA GLN A 106 -42.19 -18.37 17.82
C GLN A 106 -41.90 -19.48 18.83
N ASP A 107 -42.43 -19.33 20.05
CA ASP A 107 -43.07 -20.52 20.61
C ASP A 107 -44.17 -20.97 19.64
N GLN A 108 -44.46 -22.28 19.57
CA GLN A 108 -45.17 -23.00 18.48
C GLN A 108 -46.55 -22.46 18.02
N ASN A 109 -47.04 -21.35 18.57
CA ASN A 109 -48.19 -20.61 18.08
C ASN A 109 -47.77 -19.21 17.61
N LEU A 110 -47.21 -19.14 16.39
CA LEU A 110 -46.94 -17.92 15.60
C LEU A 110 -48.06 -16.87 15.65
N ASN A 111 -49.29 -17.34 15.84
CA ASN A 111 -50.45 -16.50 16.02
C ASN A 111 -50.58 -16.00 17.45
N GLN A 112 -50.36 -16.77 18.52
CA GLN A 112 -50.75 -16.36 19.87
C GLN A 112 -49.94 -15.21 20.48
N GLU A 113 -48.61 -15.12 20.39
CA GLU A 113 -47.89 -14.00 21.02
C GLU A 113 -48.13 -12.65 20.31
N PHE A 114 -48.13 -12.62 18.98
CA PHE A 114 -48.44 -11.41 18.20
C PHE A 114 -49.94 -11.07 18.22
N ILE A 115 -50.82 -12.07 18.20
CA ILE A 115 -52.25 -11.87 18.47
C ILE A 115 -52.43 -11.34 19.89
N ASN A 116 -51.69 -11.83 20.89
CA ASN A 116 -51.75 -11.30 22.24
C ASN A 116 -51.31 -9.82 22.26
N THR A 117 -50.24 -9.41 21.56
CA THR A 117 -49.85 -7.99 21.51
C THR A 117 -50.88 -7.12 20.80
N ALA A 118 -51.37 -7.55 19.63
CA ALA A 118 -52.39 -6.81 18.89
C ALA A 118 -53.71 -6.74 19.67
N GLU A 119 -54.11 -7.83 20.35
CA GLU A 119 -55.27 -7.88 21.24
C GLU A 119 -55.07 -7.02 22.49
N LEU A 120 -53.88 -7.04 23.09
CA LEU A 120 -53.53 -6.18 24.23
C LEU A 120 -53.56 -4.71 23.83
N ILE A 121 -53.00 -4.34 22.68
CA ILE A 121 -53.06 -2.97 22.14
C ILE A 121 -54.50 -2.59 21.82
N ASN A 122 -55.29 -3.49 21.23
CA ASN A 122 -56.72 -3.24 20.95
C ASN A 122 -57.52 -2.96 22.22
N LYS A 123 -57.13 -3.48 23.40
CA LYS A 123 -57.81 -3.13 24.67
C LYS A 123 -57.69 -1.64 25.02
N PHE A 124 -56.70 -0.92 24.49
CA PHE A 124 -56.55 0.52 24.64
C PHE A 124 -57.33 1.33 23.60
N ASP A 125 -58.01 0.68 22.65
CA ASP A 125 -58.78 1.38 21.63
C ASP A 125 -60.00 2.08 22.24
N VAL A 126 -60.06 3.40 22.03
CA VAL A 126 -61.17 4.26 22.45
C VAL A 126 -62.51 3.84 21.83
N LYS A 127 -62.50 3.06 20.74
CA LYS A 127 -63.70 2.53 20.10
C LYS A 127 -64.63 1.83 21.09
N PHE A 128 -64.10 0.96 21.96
CA PHE A 128 -64.93 0.24 22.95
C PHE A 128 -65.57 1.18 23.97
N PHE A 129 -64.84 2.21 24.40
CA PHE A 129 -65.38 3.25 25.26
C PHE A 129 -66.45 4.08 24.55
N ARG A 130 -66.25 4.44 23.27
CA ARG A 130 -67.23 5.17 22.45
C ARG A 130 -68.53 4.38 22.30
N GLU A 131 -68.45 3.08 22.02
CA GLU A 131 -69.62 2.21 21.92
C GLU A 131 -70.39 2.15 23.25
N LYS A 132 -69.68 2.00 24.37
CA LYS A 132 -70.33 2.03 25.70
C LYS A 132 -70.90 3.39 26.07
N PHE A 133 -70.27 4.48 25.66
CA PHE A 133 -70.80 5.82 25.86
C PHE A 133 -72.05 6.07 25.03
N GLN A 134 -72.14 5.52 23.81
CA GLN A 134 -73.36 5.58 23.00
C GLN A 134 -74.52 4.80 23.63
N ASP A 135 -74.25 3.63 24.22
CA ASP A 135 -75.28 2.89 24.96
C ASP A 135 -75.85 3.70 26.14
N PHE A 136 -75.00 4.50 26.82
CA PHE A 136 -75.44 5.44 27.84
C PHE A 136 -76.28 6.58 27.26
N GLN A 137 -75.86 7.20 26.14
CA GLN A 137 -76.64 8.25 25.46
C GLN A 137 -78.03 7.77 25.00
N LEU A 138 -78.15 6.48 24.67
CA LEU A 138 -79.40 5.84 24.29
C LEU A 138 -80.22 5.31 25.48
N ASN A 139 -79.82 5.64 26.72
CA ASN A 139 -80.44 5.18 27.97
C ASN A 139 -80.52 3.65 28.12
N LYS A 140 -79.64 2.89 27.46
CA LYS A 140 -79.56 1.42 27.62
C LYS A 140 -78.80 1.00 28.88
N ILE A 141 -77.93 1.87 29.37
CA ILE A 141 -77.19 1.73 30.62
C ILE A 141 -77.34 3.03 31.43
N ASP A 142 -77.25 2.93 32.75
CA ASP A 142 -77.27 4.10 33.64
C ASP A 142 -75.86 4.65 33.93
N VAL A 143 -75.80 5.73 34.71
CA VAL A 143 -74.54 6.42 35.05
C VAL A 143 -73.62 5.55 35.91
N ASP A 144 -74.18 4.71 36.79
CA ASP A 144 -73.41 3.84 37.68
C ASP A 144 -72.77 2.71 36.86
N GLN A 145 -73.50 2.14 35.89
CA GLN A 145 -72.99 1.15 34.96
C GLN A 145 -71.89 1.68 34.03
N LEU A 146 -72.01 2.93 33.57
CA LEU A 146 -70.95 3.58 32.78
C LEU A 146 -69.71 3.87 33.65
N PHE A 147 -69.92 4.30 34.89
CA PHE A 147 -68.84 4.52 35.86
C PHE A 147 -68.10 3.22 36.18
N ASP A 148 -68.82 2.14 36.47
CA ASP A 148 -68.27 0.81 36.71
C ASP A 148 -67.47 0.30 35.52
N TYR A 149 -67.98 0.47 34.30
CA TYR A 149 -67.25 0.13 33.08
C TYR A 149 -65.92 0.91 32.99
N LYS A 150 -65.93 2.22 33.27
CA LYS A 150 -64.71 3.04 33.30
C LYS A 150 -63.72 2.55 34.35
N GLN A 151 -64.18 2.21 35.55
CA GLN A 151 -63.32 1.68 36.62
C GLN A 151 -62.71 0.32 36.24
N GLN A 152 -63.49 -0.55 35.59
CA GLN A 152 -63.01 -1.83 35.08
C GLN A 152 -61.96 -1.66 33.99
N GLN A 153 -62.16 -0.74 33.04
CA GLN A 153 -61.15 -0.40 32.03
C GLN A 153 -59.87 0.11 32.69
N ASN A 154 -59.99 0.98 33.69
CA ASN A 154 -58.85 1.54 34.41
C ASN A 154 -58.04 0.46 35.13
N LYS A 155 -58.70 -0.50 35.79
CA LYS A 155 -58.05 -1.60 36.53
C LYS A 155 -57.47 -2.67 35.61
N ASN A 156 -58.23 -3.08 34.59
CA ASN A 156 -57.92 -4.27 33.80
C ASN A 156 -57.05 -3.97 32.59
N VAL A 157 -56.95 -2.70 32.17
CA VAL A 157 -56.22 -2.27 30.97
C VAL A 157 -55.19 -1.19 31.33
N TYR A 158 -55.62 0.00 31.75
CA TYR A 158 -54.72 1.16 31.86
C TYR A 158 -53.76 1.15 33.04
N ASN A 159 -54.10 0.47 34.14
CA ASN A 159 -53.23 0.29 35.32
C ASN A 159 -53.01 -1.19 35.64
N ASN A 160 -52.99 -2.04 34.60
CA ASN A 160 -52.72 -3.46 34.75
C ASN A 160 -51.23 -3.74 34.51
N LEU A 161 -50.49 -3.98 35.60
CA LEU A 161 -49.05 -4.24 35.57
C LEU A 161 -48.68 -5.41 34.65
N GLU A 162 -49.47 -6.49 34.62
CA GLU A 162 -49.17 -7.67 33.79
C GLU A 162 -49.18 -7.33 32.29
N ILE A 163 -50.06 -6.42 31.86
CA ILE A 163 -50.11 -5.96 30.46
C ILE A 163 -48.86 -5.15 30.12
N PHE A 164 -48.48 -4.22 31.00
CA PHE A 164 -47.31 -3.37 30.75
C PHE A 164 -46.00 -4.16 30.84
N ASP A 165 -45.88 -5.11 31.78
CA ASP A 165 -44.71 -6.00 31.89
C ASP A 165 -44.57 -6.86 30.63
N SER A 166 -45.68 -7.36 30.08
CA SER A 166 -45.68 -8.12 28.82
C SER A 166 -45.22 -7.26 27.63
N LEU A 167 -45.76 -6.05 27.48
CA LEU A 167 -45.37 -5.11 26.42
C LEU A 167 -43.90 -4.67 26.58
N GLN A 168 -43.45 -4.43 27.81
CA GLN A 168 -42.08 -4.03 28.12
C GLN A 168 -41.07 -5.13 27.77
N ASN A 169 -41.38 -6.39 28.11
CA ASN A 169 -40.52 -7.53 27.75
C ASN A 169 -40.39 -7.69 26.22
N GLN A 170 -41.47 -7.48 25.47
CA GLN A 170 -41.41 -7.51 24.01
C GLN A 170 -40.59 -6.36 23.44
N GLN A 171 -40.77 -5.15 23.98
CA GLN A 171 -39.99 -3.97 23.59
C GLN A 171 -38.49 -4.20 23.81
N GLN A 172 -38.10 -4.79 24.94
CA GLN A 172 -36.70 -5.11 25.24
C GLN A 172 -36.10 -6.08 24.22
N LYS A 173 -36.82 -7.14 23.83
CA LYS A 173 -36.36 -8.09 22.79
C LYS A 173 -36.12 -7.40 21.45
N VAL A 174 -36.99 -6.46 21.07
CA VAL A 174 -36.84 -5.67 19.83
C VAL A 174 -35.62 -4.75 19.90
N GLU A 175 -35.44 -4.05 21.02
CA GLU A 175 -34.29 -3.16 21.23
C GLU A 175 -32.96 -3.93 21.23
N GLU A 176 -32.89 -5.10 21.84
CA GLU A 176 -31.71 -5.97 21.80
C GLU A 176 -31.35 -6.40 20.37
N LEU A 177 -32.35 -6.77 19.56
CA LEU A 177 -32.14 -7.14 18.17
C LEU A 177 -31.64 -5.94 17.36
N GLN A 178 -32.22 -4.76 17.56
CA GLN A 178 -31.80 -3.53 16.89
C GLN A 178 -30.33 -3.22 17.19
N GLN A 179 -29.91 -3.29 18.45
CA GLN A 179 -28.51 -3.06 18.85
C GLN A 179 -27.54 -4.07 18.24
N LYS A 180 -27.94 -5.35 18.14
CA LYS A 180 -27.10 -6.38 17.51
C LYS A 180 -26.90 -6.09 16.02
N LEU A 181 -27.98 -5.75 15.29
CA LEU A 181 -27.90 -5.40 13.87
C LEU A 181 -27.04 -4.15 13.63
N GLU A 182 -27.18 -3.13 14.47
CA GLU A 182 -26.41 -1.89 14.35
C GLU A 182 -24.90 -2.13 14.53
N LYS A 183 -24.50 -2.98 15.48
CA LYS A 183 -23.10 -3.38 15.67
C LYS A 183 -22.52 -4.08 14.45
N GLU A 184 -23.26 -5.02 13.85
CA GLU A 184 -22.83 -5.73 12.65
C GLU A 184 -22.68 -4.76 11.46
N PHE A 185 -23.62 -3.82 11.29
CA PHE A 185 -23.54 -2.82 10.22
C PHE A 185 -22.35 -1.86 10.40
N ILE A 186 -21.98 -1.50 11.62
CA ILE A 186 -20.77 -0.70 11.89
C ILE A 186 -19.51 -1.46 11.45
N GLN A 187 -19.38 -2.75 11.81
CA GLN A 187 -18.21 -3.56 11.42
C GLN A 187 -18.06 -3.69 9.89
N ILE A 188 -19.18 -3.85 9.18
CA ILE A 188 -19.19 -3.88 7.72
C ILE A 188 -18.71 -2.53 7.16
N ASN A 189 -19.20 -1.42 7.69
CA ASN A 189 -18.78 -0.08 7.25
C ASN A 189 -17.28 0.18 7.47
N GLU A 190 -16.73 -0.19 8.62
CA GLU A 190 -15.30 -0.04 8.91
C GLU A 190 -14.42 -0.85 7.94
N SER A 191 -14.89 -2.04 7.55
CA SER A 191 -14.18 -2.91 6.61
C SER A 191 -14.08 -2.29 5.20
N ILE A 192 -15.03 -1.44 4.82
CA ILE A 192 -15.03 -0.71 3.53
C ILE A 192 -13.95 0.38 3.50
N ASP A 193 -13.62 0.99 4.65
CA ASP A 193 -12.67 2.10 4.69
C ASP A 193 -11.24 1.70 4.34
N ALA A 194 -10.83 0.47 4.66
CA ALA A 194 -9.55 -0.07 4.21
C ALA A 194 -9.49 -0.16 2.68
N PHE A 195 -10.60 -0.54 2.03
CA PHE A 195 -10.70 -0.60 0.57
C PHE A 195 -10.64 0.80 -0.06
N LYS A 196 -11.32 1.81 0.52
CA LYS A 196 -11.25 3.21 0.05
C LYS A 196 -9.82 3.77 0.04
N LYS A 197 -8.96 3.30 0.94
CA LYS A 197 -7.56 3.74 1.05
C LYS A 197 -6.62 3.02 0.07
N TYR A 198 -7.09 1.96 -0.58
CA TYR A 198 -6.27 1.17 -1.50
C TYR A 198 -6.24 1.81 -2.89
N GLN A 199 -5.13 2.45 -3.22
CA GLN A 199 -4.85 2.92 -4.58
C GLN A 199 -3.69 2.10 -5.16
N PRO A 200 -3.84 1.52 -6.36
CA PRO A 200 -2.72 0.90 -7.05
C PRO A 200 -1.58 1.91 -7.23
N ASN A 201 -0.44 1.67 -6.59
CA ASN A 201 0.75 2.49 -6.75
C ASN A 201 1.67 1.81 -7.76
N ILE A 202 1.53 2.18 -9.04
CA ILE A 202 2.48 1.77 -10.06
C ILE A 202 3.75 2.59 -9.79
N LEU A 203 4.86 1.91 -9.47
CA LEU A 203 6.16 2.56 -9.30
C LEU A 203 6.51 3.28 -10.60
N ILE A 204 6.36 4.61 -10.59
CA ILE A 204 6.85 5.46 -11.65
C ILE A 204 8.36 5.53 -11.41
N VAL A 205 9.13 4.82 -12.23
CA VAL A 205 10.56 5.07 -12.35
C VAL A 205 10.69 6.45 -13.00
N MET A 206 10.65 7.50 -12.20
CA MET A 206 11.01 8.83 -12.68
C MET A 206 12.49 8.79 -13.03
N LYS A 207 12.88 9.45 -14.13
CA LYS A 207 14.29 9.74 -14.41
C LYS A 207 14.91 10.29 -13.13
N GLN A 208 15.96 9.63 -12.63
CA GLN A 208 16.63 10.01 -11.38
C GLN A 208 16.90 11.52 -11.42
N GLN A 209 16.20 12.24 -10.54
CA GLN A 209 16.38 13.67 -10.42
C GLN A 209 17.75 13.88 -9.77
N GLN A 210 18.66 14.54 -10.49
CA GLN A 210 20.00 14.81 -9.97
C GLN A 210 19.86 15.71 -8.75
N LEU A 211 20.20 15.18 -7.57
CA LEU A 211 20.13 15.94 -6.32
C LEU A 211 21.21 17.03 -6.34
N LYS A 212 20.81 18.26 -6.05
CA LYS A 212 21.76 19.33 -5.74
C LYS A 212 22.08 19.32 -4.26
N PHE A 213 23.28 19.74 -3.94
CA PHE A 213 23.84 19.81 -2.60
C PHE A 213 24.18 21.24 -2.22
N TYR A 214 24.07 21.52 -0.93
CA TYR A 214 24.30 22.83 -0.34
C TYR A 214 25.03 22.69 0.99
N LYS A 215 25.74 23.74 1.38
CA LYS A 215 26.45 23.81 2.66
C LYS A 215 25.45 24.17 3.76
N SER A 216 25.55 23.47 4.89
CA SER A 216 24.83 23.86 6.11
C SER A 216 25.52 25.07 6.77
N ASP A 217 24.72 25.97 7.33
CA ASP A 217 25.22 27.07 8.17
C ASP A 217 25.52 26.60 9.61
N ASN A 218 25.09 25.39 9.98
CA ASN A 218 25.51 24.78 11.23
C ASN A 218 27.03 24.60 11.23
N ASN A 219 27.68 24.87 12.37
CA ASN A 219 29.14 24.79 12.48
C ASN A 219 29.87 25.75 11.52
N GLN A 220 29.31 26.96 11.30
CA GLN A 220 29.75 27.96 10.32
C GLN A 220 31.28 28.15 10.24
N LYS A 221 31.98 28.21 11.38
CA LYS A 221 33.45 28.36 11.43
C LYS A 221 34.19 27.28 10.63
N TYR A 222 33.65 26.07 10.56
CA TYR A 222 34.26 24.95 9.86
C TYR A 222 33.60 24.65 8.51
N ASN A 223 32.36 25.09 8.27
CA ASN A 223 31.72 24.93 6.97
C ASN A 223 32.08 26.04 5.97
N GLN A 224 32.44 27.22 6.46
CA GLN A 224 32.90 28.33 5.61
C GLN A 224 34.41 28.21 5.35
N GLY A 225 34.78 27.88 4.10
CA GLY A 225 36.16 27.88 3.60
C GLY A 225 36.87 26.52 3.56
N ASN A 226 36.35 25.48 4.24
CA ASN A 226 37.03 24.19 4.31
C ASN A 226 36.58 23.16 3.26
N PHE A 227 35.50 23.43 2.55
CA PHE A 227 35.05 22.59 1.44
C PHE A 227 34.28 23.37 0.39
N GLU A 228 34.17 22.82 -0.81
CA GLU A 228 33.47 23.36 -1.97
C GLU A 228 32.44 22.35 -2.46
N VAL A 229 31.28 22.85 -2.90
CA VAL A 229 30.23 22.06 -3.52
C VAL A 229 30.00 22.63 -4.91
N ASP A 230 30.24 21.83 -5.93
CA ASP A 230 29.99 22.17 -7.33
C ASP A 230 28.90 21.23 -7.85
N ASN A 231 27.69 21.76 -8.02
CA ASN A 231 26.55 20.99 -8.49
C ASN A 231 26.62 20.69 -10.00
N ASP A 232 27.34 21.50 -10.78
CA ASP A 232 27.47 21.31 -12.23
C ASP A 232 28.53 20.24 -12.53
N ALA A 233 29.67 20.29 -11.83
CA ALA A 233 30.69 19.23 -11.88
C ALA A 233 30.32 18.01 -11.02
N ARG A 234 29.32 18.14 -10.15
CA ARG A 234 28.81 17.09 -9.23
C ARG A 234 29.91 16.59 -8.29
N THR A 235 30.68 17.54 -7.78
CA THR A 235 31.80 17.28 -6.88
C THR A 235 31.63 17.98 -5.55
N ILE A 236 32.16 17.34 -4.52
CA ILE A 236 32.40 17.97 -3.22
C ILE A 236 33.87 17.78 -2.90
N LYS A 237 34.59 18.89 -2.71
CA LYS A 237 36.02 18.91 -2.39
C LYS A 237 36.24 19.43 -1.00
N PHE A 238 36.97 18.69 -0.17
CA PHE A 238 37.25 19.00 1.22
C PHE A 238 38.73 19.32 1.37
N ASN A 239 39.06 20.59 1.58
CA ASN A 239 40.43 21.09 1.58
C ASN A 239 41.18 20.70 2.85
N ILE A 240 40.66 21.03 4.05
CA ILE A 240 41.17 20.59 5.36
C ILE A 240 40.02 20.71 6.36
N CYS A 241 39.48 19.61 6.90
CA CYS A 241 38.41 19.67 7.91
C CYS A 241 38.76 18.82 9.13
N GLN A 242 39.30 19.46 10.18
CA GLN A 242 39.54 18.81 11.49
C GLN A 242 38.23 18.46 12.23
N TYR A 243 37.09 18.94 11.74
CA TYR A 243 35.77 18.76 12.32
C TYR A 243 34.77 18.33 11.25
N ASN A 244 33.55 18.00 11.64
CA ASN A 244 32.54 17.54 10.69
C ASN A 244 32.04 18.72 9.83
N ALA A 245 32.21 18.59 8.52
CA ALA A 245 31.52 19.36 7.48
C ALA A 245 30.11 18.79 7.27
N TYR A 246 29.12 19.67 7.13
CA TYR A 246 27.72 19.29 6.95
C TYR A 246 27.17 19.80 5.62
N ILE A 247 26.67 18.89 4.80
CA ILE A 247 26.07 19.13 3.49
C ILE A 247 24.64 18.59 3.49
N TYR A 248 23.72 19.26 2.81
CA TYR A 248 22.36 18.78 2.63
C TYR A 248 21.90 18.85 1.17
N SER A 249 20.94 18.02 0.78
CA SER A 249 20.33 18.03 -0.56
C SER A 249 19.15 19.00 -0.68
N ASP A 250 18.66 19.20 -1.91
CA ASP A 250 17.28 19.69 -2.12
C ASP A 250 16.24 18.85 -1.34
N ASN A 251 15.05 19.42 -1.16
CA ASN A 251 13.92 18.74 -0.56
C ASN A 251 13.56 17.45 -1.33
N LEU A 252 13.46 16.35 -0.58
CA LEU A 252 13.16 15.02 -1.08
C LEU A 252 11.65 14.79 -1.17
N GLN A 253 11.25 14.08 -2.22
CA GLN A 253 9.89 13.59 -2.42
C GLN A 253 9.74 12.23 -1.75
N GLN A 254 8.78 12.09 -0.85
CA GLN A 254 8.66 10.89 -0.02
C GLN A 254 8.41 9.60 -0.82
N GLN A 255 7.71 9.71 -1.95
CA GLN A 255 7.36 8.60 -2.84
C GLN A 255 8.50 8.14 -3.74
N ASN A 256 9.59 8.93 -3.86
CA ASN A 256 10.68 8.63 -4.75
C ASN A 256 11.72 7.72 -4.06
N GLU A 257 12.25 6.78 -4.83
CA GLU A 257 13.51 6.13 -4.51
C GLU A 257 14.64 6.96 -5.12
N TYR A 258 15.66 7.21 -4.32
CA TYR A 258 16.86 7.92 -4.74
C TYR A 258 18.02 6.94 -4.74
N HIS A 259 18.87 7.05 -5.76
CA HIS A 259 20.08 6.25 -5.89
C HIS A 259 21.21 7.19 -6.29
N LEU A 260 22.15 7.37 -5.37
CA LEU A 260 23.36 8.14 -5.61
C LEU A 260 24.51 7.18 -5.81
N ARG A 261 25.25 7.39 -6.90
CA ARG A 261 26.49 6.69 -7.16
C ARG A 261 27.63 7.69 -7.02
N PHE A 262 28.70 7.31 -6.34
CA PHE A 262 29.87 8.17 -6.22
C PHE A 262 31.17 7.39 -6.14
N THR A 263 32.24 8.04 -6.57
CA THR A 263 33.62 7.64 -6.27
C THR A 263 34.24 8.68 -5.33
N MET A 264 35.33 8.31 -4.69
CA MET A 264 36.00 9.20 -3.75
C MET A 264 37.51 9.06 -3.87
N ASP A 265 38.21 10.19 -3.82
CA ASP A 265 39.67 10.24 -3.68
C ASP A 265 40.00 10.61 -2.23
N THR A 266 40.55 9.64 -1.50
CA THR A 266 40.91 9.81 -0.08
C THR A 266 42.40 10.12 0.12
N LYS A 267 43.15 10.29 -0.98
CA LYS A 267 44.63 10.37 -0.98
C LYS A 267 45.32 9.22 -0.23
N LYS A 268 44.62 8.08 -0.15
CA LYS A 268 45.02 6.83 0.53
C LYS A 268 44.95 6.89 2.07
N ASN A 269 44.21 7.83 2.64
CA ASN A 269 44.05 8.01 4.09
C ASN A 269 42.67 7.60 4.63
N LEU A 270 42.04 6.59 4.02
CA LEU A 270 40.68 6.19 4.33
C LEU A 270 40.41 5.88 5.82
N LYS A 271 41.41 5.35 6.55
CA LYS A 271 41.32 5.03 7.98
C LYS A 271 41.09 6.26 8.89
N ASN A 272 41.35 7.46 8.38
CA ASN A 272 41.19 8.71 9.12
C ASN A 272 39.95 9.49 8.67
N ILE A 273 39.09 8.89 7.84
CA ILE A 273 37.93 9.57 7.28
C ILE A 273 36.67 9.17 8.03
N TYR A 274 35.87 10.20 8.31
CA TYR A 274 34.48 10.10 8.66
C TYR A 274 33.61 10.43 7.46
N LEU A 275 32.63 9.57 7.15
CA LEU A 275 31.57 9.83 6.16
C LEU A 275 30.28 9.20 6.63
N ALA A 276 29.22 10.00 6.70
CA ALA A 276 27.89 9.54 7.08
C ALA A 276 26.81 10.12 6.18
N PHE A 277 25.76 9.33 5.96
CA PHE A 277 24.54 9.71 5.24
C PHE A 277 23.35 9.62 6.18
N SER A 278 22.43 10.57 6.09
CA SER A 278 21.29 10.69 7.00
C SER A 278 20.04 11.19 6.27
N LEU A 279 18.86 10.74 6.69
CA LEU A 279 17.59 11.32 6.26
C LEU A 279 16.96 12.09 7.42
N THR A 280 16.89 13.42 7.30
CA THR A 280 16.49 14.33 8.38
C THR A 280 15.58 15.46 7.87
N SER A 281 15.13 16.33 8.79
CA SER A 281 14.26 17.47 8.51
C SER A 281 15.02 18.61 7.84
N ALA A 282 14.42 19.18 6.79
CA ALA A 282 14.92 20.37 6.11
C ALA A 282 14.91 21.62 7.01
N GLU A 283 14.05 21.65 8.03
CA GLU A 283 13.91 22.78 8.96
C GLU A 283 15.10 22.89 9.93
N LEU A 284 15.71 21.75 10.24
CA LEU A 284 16.77 21.65 11.24
C LEU A 284 18.17 21.60 10.63
N LYS A 285 18.28 21.75 9.31
CA LYS A 285 19.52 21.57 8.55
C LYS A 285 20.66 22.50 8.97
N ASP A 286 20.33 23.67 9.54
CA ASP A 286 21.29 24.69 9.99
C ASP A 286 21.37 24.82 11.52
N GLN A 287 20.57 24.04 12.26
CA GLN A 287 20.41 24.18 13.72
C GLN A 287 21.05 23.03 14.52
N LYS A 288 21.29 21.88 13.89
CA LYS A 288 21.83 20.69 14.55
C LYS A 288 22.75 19.90 13.63
N THR A 289 23.48 18.96 14.21
CA THR A 289 24.20 17.94 13.45
C THR A 289 23.21 17.09 12.65
N LEU A 290 23.50 16.89 11.35
CA LEU A 290 22.62 16.14 10.43
C LEU A 290 22.54 14.64 10.78
N GLU A 291 23.52 14.14 11.53
CA GLU A 291 23.73 12.71 11.84
C GLU A 291 22.81 12.13 12.92
N LYS A 292 21.82 12.88 13.41
CA LYS A 292 20.96 12.43 14.51
C LYS A 292 19.82 11.52 14.07
N ASP A 293 19.35 11.65 12.83
CA ASP A 293 18.15 10.96 12.34
C ASP A 293 18.53 10.02 11.19
N ASN A 294 18.11 8.76 11.26
CA ASN A 294 18.23 7.75 10.20
C ASN A 294 19.61 7.77 9.52
N CYS A 295 20.66 7.67 10.33
CA CYS A 295 22.03 7.95 9.90
C CYS A 295 22.84 6.66 9.78
N VAL A 296 23.57 6.50 8.69
CA VAL A 296 24.56 5.44 8.45
C VAL A 296 25.94 6.08 8.33
N ARG A 297 26.85 5.72 9.23
CA ARG A 297 28.27 6.05 9.21
C ARG A 297 29.00 4.99 8.41
N VAL A 298 29.30 5.32 7.15
CA VAL A 298 29.93 4.42 6.17
C VAL A 298 31.41 4.27 6.50
N PHE A 299 32.12 5.39 6.53
CA PHE A 299 33.48 5.49 7.05
C PHE A 299 33.39 6.06 8.47
N TYR A 300 33.85 5.29 9.46
CA TYR A 300 33.89 5.73 10.86
C TYR A 300 35.33 5.64 11.38
N TYR A 301 36.24 6.33 10.70
CA TYR A 301 37.67 6.23 10.96
C TYR A 301 38.16 4.77 10.80
N ASN A 302 38.84 4.24 11.81
CA ASN A 302 39.30 2.85 11.88
C ASN A 302 38.25 1.90 12.47
N LEU A 303 37.02 2.36 12.69
CA LEU A 303 35.94 1.57 13.26
C LEU A 303 35.01 1.02 12.17
N ASN A 304 34.27 -0.03 12.54
CA ASN A 304 33.21 -0.59 11.71
C ASN A 304 32.14 0.46 11.43
N SER A 305 31.45 0.30 10.29
CA SER A 305 30.26 1.09 9.99
C SER A 305 29.20 0.91 11.09
N GLN A 306 28.47 1.99 11.36
CA GLN A 306 27.45 2.04 12.40
C GLN A 306 26.26 2.84 11.91
N ALA A 307 25.09 2.58 12.45
CA ALA A 307 23.92 3.38 12.16
C ALA A 307 23.14 3.73 13.44
N SER A 308 22.27 4.72 13.32
CA SER A 308 21.37 5.14 14.39
C SER A 308 19.93 5.26 13.89
N ASP A 309 18.98 5.15 14.81
CA ASP A 309 17.53 5.28 14.57
C ASP A 309 16.89 4.19 13.69
N GLY A 310 17.45 2.97 13.68
CA GLY A 310 16.88 1.86 12.92
C GLY A 310 17.48 0.49 13.23
N ASP A 311 16.95 -0.54 12.55
CA ASP A 311 17.56 -1.86 12.46
C ASP A 311 18.66 -1.84 11.39
N PHE A 312 19.90 -2.09 11.81
CA PHE A 312 21.07 -1.97 10.95
C PHE A 312 21.70 -3.33 10.69
N GLN A 313 21.77 -3.67 9.41
CA GLN A 313 22.26 -4.97 8.94
C GLN A 313 23.47 -4.76 8.02
N VAL A 314 24.48 -5.60 8.19
CA VAL A 314 25.69 -5.60 7.36
C VAL A 314 25.93 -7.03 6.86
N LYS A 315 26.09 -7.18 5.55
CA LYS A 315 26.49 -8.41 4.87
C LYS A 315 27.83 -8.18 4.16
N GLY A 316 28.71 -9.18 4.20
CA GLY A 316 30.06 -9.07 3.64
C GLY A 316 31.04 -8.37 4.59
N LYS A 317 32.01 -7.63 4.02
CA LYS A 317 33.02 -6.92 4.81
C LYS A 317 32.38 -5.79 5.62
N LYS A 318 32.75 -5.65 6.89
CA LYS A 318 32.20 -4.62 7.79
C LYS A 318 32.91 -3.26 7.66
N ASN A 319 34.15 -3.29 7.18
CA ASN A 319 34.99 -2.11 7.00
C ASN A 319 35.23 -1.88 5.52
N PHE A 320 34.77 -0.73 5.01
CA PHE A 320 35.06 -0.37 3.63
C PHE A 320 36.56 -0.17 3.37
N PHE A 321 37.36 0.21 4.37
CA PHE A 321 38.81 0.36 4.16
C PHE A 321 39.57 -0.94 3.86
N GLU A 322 38.93 -2.10 4.00
CA GLU A 322 39.55 -3.40 3.68
C GLU A 322 39.52 -3.73 2.18
N PHE A 323 38.79 -2.96 1.37
CA PHE A 323 38.64 -3.23 -0.07
C PHE A 323 38.44 -1.98 -0.93
N PHE A 324 38.14 -0.83 -0.32
CA PHE A 324 37.93 0.41 -1.06
C PHE A 324 39.23 0.89 -1.73
N GLU A 325 39.11 1.21 -3.01
CA GLU A 325 40.17 1.77 -3.85
C GLU A 325 39.78 3.15 -4.38
N ASN A 326 40.66 4.14 -4.19
CA ASN A 326 40.40 5.52 -4.61
C ASN A 326 40.07 5.61 -6.09
N ASN A 327 39.02 6.37 -6.41
CA ASN A 327 38.54 6.60 -7.78
C ASN A 327 38.21 5.32 -8.58
N GLN A 328 38.17 4.15 -7.95
CA GLN A 328 37.85 2.88 -8.59
C GLN A 328 36.60 2.25 -7.96
N THR A 329 36.50 2.24 -6.63
CA THR A 329 35.31 1.74 -5.95
C THR A 329 34.16 2.71 -6.13
N ILE A 330 33.10 2.25 -6.80
CA ILE A 330 31.84 2.96 -6.93
C ILE A 330 30.97 2.59 -5.73
N MET A 331 30.60 3.60 -4.96
CA MET A 331 29.70 3.50 -3.82
C MET A 331 28.29 3.87 -4.24
N ASN A 332 27.31 3.09 -3.80
CA ASN A 332 25.89 3.30 -4.04
C ASN A 332 25.23 3.65 -2.71
N VAL A 333 24.40 4.69 -2.71
CA VAL A 333 23.52 5.05 -1.60
C VAL A 333 22.10 5.08 -2.15
N VAL A 334 21.31 4.08 -1.78
CA VAL A 334 19.91 3.94 -2.20
C VAL A 334 19.02 4.21 -1.01
N PHE A 335 18.00 5.06 -1.15
CA PHE A 335 17.06 5.28 -0.06
C PHE A 335 15.66 5.61 -0.54
N ASN A 336 14.68 5.30 0.31
CA ASN A 336 13.29 5.63 0.09
C ASN A 336 12.61 5.93 1.43
N ILE A 337 12.05 7.13 1.55
CA ILE A 337 11.43 7.63 2.78
C ILE A 337 10.16 6.83 3.10
N LYS A 338 9.30 6.57 2.09
CA LYS A 338 8.07 5.80 2.25
C LYS A 338 8.33 4.34 2.62
N MET A 339 9.35 3.71 2.04
CA MET A 339 9.77 2.36 2.37
C MET A 339 10.62 2.29 3.66
N LYS A 340 10.97 3.46 4.23
CA LYS A 340 11.73 3.61 5.47
C LYS A 340 13.07 2.86 5.44
N MET A 341 13.82 3.04 4.36
CA MET A 341 15.08 2.32 4.17
C MET A 341 16.19 3.20 3.58
N MET A 342 17.42 2.85 3.94
CA MET A 342 18.66 3.31 3.30
C MET A 342 19.60 2.11 3.15
N GLU A 343 20.13 1.91 1.95
CA GLU A 343 21.09 0.88 1.60
C GLU A 343 22.38 1.52 1.08
N ILE A 344 23.53 1.00 1.52
CA ILE A 344 24.84 1.46 1.09
C ILE A 344 25.71 0.26 0.72
N TYR A 345 26.20 0.25 -0.51
CA TYR A 345 26.98 -0.88 -1.04
C TYR A 345 27.91 -0.45 -2.18
N ASP A 346 28.99 -1.19 -2.38
CA ASP A 346 29.83 -1.05 -3.59
C ASP A 346 29.24 -1.84 -4.78
N ASP A 347 29.62 -1.49 -6.01
CA ASP A 347 29.09 -2.15 -7.23
C ASP A 347 29.29 -3.69 -7.24
N ASP A 348 30.39 -4.17 -6.65
CA ASP A 348 30.68 -5.61 -6.51
C ASP A 348 29.98 -6.26 -5.29
N LYS A 349 29.28 -5.46 -4.48
CA LYS A 349 28.61 -5.85 -3.23
C LYS A 349 29.52 -6.59 -2.25
N ILE A 350 30.81 -6.22 -2.20
CA ILE A 350 31.77 -6.73 -1.22
C ILE A 350 31.32 -6.37 0.21
N SER A 351 30.73 -5.18 0.37
CA SER A 351 29.98 -4.78 1.57
C SER A 351 28.59 -4.31 1.17
N TYR A 352 27.58 -4.84 1.85
CA TYR A 352 26.20 -4.39 1.72
C TYR A 352 25.65 -4.04 3.09
N GLN A 353 25.24 -2.79 3.24
CA GLN A 353 24.73 -2.23 4.49
C GLN A 353 23.30 -1.77 4.27
N ARG A 354 22.43 -2.05 5.24
CA ARG A 354 21.02 -1.65 5.18
C ARG A 354 20.55 -1.17 6.53
N LEU A 355 19.93 0.00 6.53
CA LEU A 355 19.23 0.58 7.66
C LEU A 355 17.73 0.59 7.35
N ASN A 356 16.92 -0.07 8.18
CA ASN A 356 15.47 0.09 8.18
C ASN A 356 15.08 1.03 9.33
N PHE A 357 14.33 2.10 9.07
CA PHE A 357 14.04 3.13 10.07
C PHE A 357 12.98 2.64 11.06
N ASN A 358 13.30 2.71 12.36
CA ASN A 358 12.42 2.15 13.41
C ASN A 358 11.42 3.18 13.95
N LYS A 359 11.61 4.48 13.68
CA LYS A 359 10.77 5.56 14.23
C LYS A 359 9.93 6.21 13.14
N ASN A 360 8.64 6.43 13.42
CA ASN A 360 7.73 7.28 12.63
C ASN A 360 8.06 8.76 12.86
N LYS A 361 9.27 9.20 12.55
CA LYS A 361 9.56 10.63 12.45
C LYS A 361 8.96 11.08 11.12
N ASN A 362 7.85 11.82 11.16
CA ASN A 362 7.27 12.46 9.98
C ASN A 362 7.78 13.91 9.96
N PHE A 363 8.75 14.19 9.11
CA PHE A 363 9.12 15.55 8.79
C PHE A 363 8.25 16.06 7.64
N ASP A 364 7.85 17.32 7.72
CA ASP A 364 7.10 17.98 6.65
C ASP A 364 7.93 18.05 5.36
N GLN A 365 9.24 18.29 5.52
CA GLN A 365 10.21 18.30 4.43
C GLN A 365 11.44 17.48 4.81
N TRP A 366 11.80 16.55 3.92
CA TRP A 366 12.94 15.66 4.08
C TRP A 366 14.13 16.12 3.25
N ILE A 367 15.33 15.92 3.77
CA ILE A 367 16.60 16.13 3.06
C ILE A 367 17.54 14.95 3.29
N LEU A 368 18.46 14.73 2.34
CA LEU A 368 19.64 13.90 2.54
C LEU A 368 20.73 14.77 3.17
N GLY A 369 21.17 14.42 4.37
CA GLY A 369 22.33 15.01 5.02
C GLY A 369 23.58 14.16 4.80
N ILE A 370 24.68 14.79 4.41
CA ILE A 370 26.01 14.19 4.31
C ILE A 370 26.92 14.87 5.33
N SER A 371 27.60 14.07 6.14
CA SER A 371 28.64 14.54 7.05
C SER A 371 29.98 13.96 6.68
N GLN A 372 31.00 14.80 6.60
CA GLN A 372 32.38 14.38 6.35
C GLN A 372 33.30 14.97 7.40
N GLY A 373 34.31 14.22 7.86
CA GLY A 373 35.33 14.73 8.78
C GLY A 373 36.65 13.98 8.65
N LEU A 374 37.73 14.56 9.17
CA LEU A 374 39.05 13.92 9.25
C LEU A 374 39.51 13.83 10.70
N ASN A 375 40.14 12.71 11.06
CA ASN A 375 40.84 12.61 12.34
C ASN A 375 42.08 13.50 12.30
N SER A 376 42.29 14.31 13.34
CA SER A 376 43.31 15.35 13.42
C SER A 376 44.71 14.79 13.10
N ASN A 377 45.40 15.42 12.13
CA ASN A 377 46.81 15.27 11.69
C ASN A 377 47.01 14.91 10.20
N VAL A 378 45.95 14.91 9.38
CA VAL A 378 46.07 14.68 7.93
C VAL A 378 45.70 15.95 7.16
N SER A 379 46.63 16.43 6.32
CA SER A 379 46.50 17.65 5.49
C SER A 379 45.99 17.37 4.07
N ASP A 380 45.48 16.17 3.82
CA ASP A 380 45.23 15.71 2.46
C ASP A 380 43.77 15.97 2.06
N GLU A 381 43.61 16.62 0.92
CA GLU A 381 42.31 16.97 0.33
C GLU A 381 41.53 15.72 -0.05
N VAL A 382 40.29 15.62 0.42
CA VAL A 382 39.36 14.55 0.06
C VAL A 382 38.37 15.06 -0.98
N SER A 383 38.03 14.25 -1.98
CA SER A 383 36.98 14.62 -2.93
C SER A 383 35.98 13.49 -3.15
N ILE A 384 34.71 13.85 -3.29
CA ILE A 384 33.61 12.96 -3.68
C ILE A 384 33.13 13.42 -5.06
N GLN A 385 33.05 12.48 -6.00
CA GLN A 385 32.50 12.70 -7.34
C GLN A 385 31.23 11.86 -7.49
N PHE A 386 30.08 12.51 -7.64
CA PHE A 386 28.84 11.82 -7.98
C PHE A 386 28.80 11.49 -9.48
N ILE A 387 28.29 10.31 -9.83
CA ILE A 387 28.20 9.78 -11.19
C ILE A 387 26.77 9.31 -11.49
N ASP A 388 26.39 9.27 -12.77
CA ASP A 388 25.08 8.77 -13.22
C ASP A 388 24.97 7.24 -13.24
#